data_AF-H1SEW7-F1
#
_entry.id   AF-H1SEW7-F1
#
_cell.length_a   1.000
_cell.length_b   1.000
_cell.length_c   1.000
_cell.angle_alpha   90.00
_cell.angle_beta   90.00
_cell.angle_gamma   90.00
#
_symmetry.space_group_name_H-M   'P 1'
#
loop_
_entity.id
_entity.type
_entity.pdbx_description
1 polymer ?
#
loop_
_entity_poly.entity_id
_entity_poly.type
_entity_poly.pdbx_seq_one_letter_code
_entity_poly.pdbx_strand_id
1 'polypeptide(L)' 'MSDTPPRRRLLPNCREIHHLTMEGMDRPLSWFERVRMRGHMAICDACTNFSGQMRLMRSAMSRLGQEDEPPRDKP' A
#
# COMPACT_ATOMS: atom_id res chain seq x y z
N MET A 1 12.47 17.27 5.58
CA MET A 1 11.69 17.19 6.83
C MET A 1 11.92 15.79 7.40
N SER A 2 12.51 15.74 8.59
CA SER A 2 12.94 14.60 9.43
C SER A 2 12.75 13.17 8.92
N ASP A 3 13.79 12.63 8.28
CA ASP A 3 13.99 11.19 8.08
C ASP A 3 14.73 10.64 9.32
N THR A 4 13.98 10.42 10.40
CA THR A 4 14.51 9.69 11.56
C THR A 4 14.42 8.20 11.24
N PRO A 5 15.54 7.45 11.23
CA PRO A 5 15.51 6.04 10.90
C PRO A 5 14.56 5.31 11.88
N PRO A 6 13.57 4.54 11.40
CA PRO A 6 12.65 3.87 12.29
C PRO A 6 13.43 2.90 13.16
N ARG A 7 13.34 3.06 14.50
CA ARG A 7 13.84 2.06 15.43
C ARG A 7 13.19 0.73 15.03
N ARG A 8 13.99 -0.29 14.71
CA ARG A 8 13.55 -1.64 14.35
C ARG A 8 12.70 -2.23 15.49
N ARG A 9 11.40 -1.93 15.50
CA ARG A 9 10.42 -2.50 16.42
C ARG A 9 9.88 -3.77 15.77
N LEU A 10 9.88 -4.86 16.53
CA LEU A 10 9.39 -6.15 16.04
C LEU A 10 7.88 -6.15 15.80
N LEU A 11 7.12 -5.38 16.58
CA LEU A 11 5.71 -5.08 16.32
C LEU A 11 5.58 -3.70 15.68
N PRO A 12 5.12 -3.62 14.42
CA PRO A 12 4.89 -2.35 13.77
C PRO A 12 3.69 -1.63 14.40
N ASN A 13 3.78 -0.30 14.47
CA ASN A 13 2.66 0.55 14.90
C ASN A 13 1.83 1.05 13.70
N CYS A 14 0.67 1.66 13.95
CA CYS A 14 -0.22 2.11 12.88
C CYS A 14 0.50 3.03 11.87
N ARG A 15 1.34 3.97 12.32
CA ARG A 15 2.08 4.88 11.41
C ARG A 15 3.03 4.12 10.48
N GLU A 16 3.76 3.14 11.01
CA GLU A 16 4.65 2.29 10.21
C GLU A 16 3.86 1.45 9.20
N ILE A 17 2.67 0.95 9.57
CA ILE A 17 1.80 0.23 8.64
C ILE A 17 1.23 1.12 7.56
N HIS A 18 0.84 2.35 7.88
CA HIS A 18 0.41 3.32 6.88
C HIS A 18 1.53 3.60 5.88
N HIS A 19 2.76 3.81 6.37
CA HIS A 19 3.94 3.98 5.51
C HIS A 19 4.18 2.76 4.61
N LEU A 20 4.22 1.55 5.19
CA LEU A 20 4.38 0.30 4.44
C LEU A 20 3.25 0.04 3.44
N THR A 21 2.02 0.45 3.77
CA THR A 21 0.86 0.31 2.87
C THR A 21 1.03 1.22 1.66
N MET A 22 1.45 2.47 1.87
CA MET A 22 1.72 3.42 0.79
C MET A 22 2.90 2.95 -0.07
N GLU A 23 3.99 2.57 0.59
CA GLU A 23 5.17 2.04 -0.08
C GLU A 23 4.85 0.77 -0.88
N GLY A 24 3.92 -0.06 -0.41
CA GLY A 24 3.41 -1.22 -1.13
C GLY A 24 2.56 -0.91 -2.36
N MET A 25 2.10 0.34 -2.54
CA MET A 25 1.43 0.80 -3.76
C MET A 25 2.43 1.22 -4.84
N ASP A 26 3.60 1.72 -4.42
CA ASP A 26 4.64 2.22 -5.33
C ASP A 26 5.67 1.13 -5.68
N ARG A 27 6.03 0.29 -4.70
CA ARG A 27 6.99 -0.82 -4.87
C ARG A 27 6.46 -2.14 -4.32
N PRO A 28 6.93 -3.28 -4.85
CA PRO A 28 6.66 -4.56 -4.23
C PRO A 28 7.29 -4.62 -2.82
N LEU A 29 6.46 -4.95 -1.83
CA LEU A 29 6.94 -5.26 -0.48
C LEU A 29 7.66 -6.61 -0.46
N SER A 30 8.73 -6.70 0.32
CA SER A 30 9.41 -7.95 0.66
C SER A 30 8.51 -8.87 1.48
N TRP A 31 8.85 -10.16 1.52
CA TRP A 31 8.05 -11.16 2.24
C TRP A 31 7.87 -10.80 3.73
N PHE A 32 8.94 -10.34 4.39
CA PHE A 32 8.89 -9.94 5.80
C PHE A 32 8.02 -8.69 6.03
N GLU A 33 8.08 -7.70 5.14
CA GLU A 33 7.22 -6.51 5.21
C GLU A 33 5.74 -6.87 5.08
N ARG A 34 5.41 -7.81 4.18
CA ARG A 34 4.03 -8.31 4.04
C ARG A 34 3.53 -9.01 5.28
N VAL A 35 4.36 -9.84 5.92
CA VAL A 35 3.98 -10.55 7.15
C VAL A 35 3.74 -9.55 8.28
N ARG A 36 4.65 -8.57 8.46
CA ARG A 36 4.48 -7.51 9.46
C ARG A 36 3.21 -6.69 9.23
N MET A 37 2.96 -6.32 7.98
CA MET A 37 1.78 -5.56 7.58
C MET A 37 0.49 -6.34 7.88
N ARG A 38 0.41 -7.60 7.46
CA ARG A 38 -0.75 -8.45 7.71
C ARG A 38 -0.97 -8.74 9.20
N GLY A 39 0.11 -8.94 9.96
CA GLY A 39 0.03 -9.18 11.40
C GLY A 39 -0.63 -8.03 12.16
N HIS A 40 -0.28 -6.79 11.84
CA HIS A 40 -0.91 -5.62 12.47
C HIS A 40 -2.35 -5.39 11.99
N MET A 41 -2.62 -5.60 10.70
CA MET A 41 -3.99 -5.51 10.16
C MET A 41 -4.95 -6.51 10.82
N ALA A 42 -4.46 -7.69 11.21
CA ALA A 42 -5.28 -8.68 11.91
C ALA A 42 -5.75 -8.24 13.31
N ILE A 43 -5.10 -7.24 13.92
CA ILE A 43 -5.42 -6.74 15.27
C ILE A 43 -5.96 -5.30 15.27
N CYS A 44 -5.93 -4.62 14.13
CA CYS A 44 -6.31 -3.22 14.01
C CYS A 44 -7.20 -2.98 12.80
N ASP A 45 -8.51 -2.83 13.06
CA ASP A 45 -9.52 -2.60 12.02
C ASP A 45 -9.30 -1.30 11.26
N ALA A 46 -8.81 -0.25 11.93
CA ALA A 46 -8.52 1.04 11.30
C ALA A 46 -7.49 0.90 10.17
N CYS A 47 -6.41 0.14 10.41
CA CYS A 47 -5.37 -0.10 9.39
C CYS A 47 -5.88 -1.00 8.26
N THR A 48 -6.74 -1.98 8.57
CA THR A 48 -7.39 -2.84 7.57
C THR A 48 -8.30 -2.05 6.65
N ASN A 49 -9.14 -1.17 7.21
CA ASN A 49 -10.01 -0.28 6.45
C ASN A 49 -9.20 0.70 5.58
N PHE A 50 -8.14 1.30 6.12
CA PHE A 50 -7.25 2.18 5.37
C PHE A 50 -6.64 1.48 4.14
N SER A 51 -6.16 0.24 4.29
CA SER A 51 -5.66 -0.56 3.17
C SER A 51 -6.73 -0.86 2.12
N GLY A 52 -7.99 -1.02 2.53
CA GLY A 52 -9.12 -1.15 1.62
C GLY A 52 -9.36 0.11 0.80
N GLN A 53 -9.37 1.28 1.46
CA GLN A 53 -9.54 2.58 0.80
C GLN A 53 -8.44 2.84 -0.24
N MET A 54 -7.19 2.57 0.10
CA MET A 54 -6.06 2.75 -0.81
C MET A 54 -6.15 1.85 -2.05
N ARG A 55 -6.58 0.59 -1.88
CA ARG A 55 -6.83 -0.32 -3.00
C ARG A 55 -7.97 0.15 -3.91
N LEU A 56 -9.04 0.69 -3.32
CA LEU A 56 -10.14 1.27 -4.07
C LEU A 56 -9.67 2.46 -4.91
N MET A 57 -8.91 3.38 -4.31
CA MET A 57 -8.32 4.53 -5.01
C MET A 57 -7.45 4.08 -6.17
N ARG A 58 -6.54 3.12 -5.95
CA ARG A 58 -5.66 2.60 -7.01
C ARG A 58 -6.45 1.94 -8.14
N SER A 59 -7.50 1.18 -7.82
CA SER A 59 -8.36 0.56 -8.83
C SER A 59 -9.11 1.61 -9.65
N ALA A 60 -9.68 2.63 -9.01
CA ALA A 60 -10.36 3.73 -9.69
C ALA A 60 -9.41 4.48 -10.64
N MET A 61 -8.23 4.88 -10.14
CA MET A 61 -7.20 5.54 -10.96
C MET A 61 -6.74 4.68 -12.13
N SER A 62 -6.56 3.37 -11.92
CA SER A 62 -6.18 2.45 -12.99
C SER A 62 -7.26 2.30 -14.07
N ARG A 63 -8.54 2.45 -13.72
CA ARG A 63 -9.64 2.38 -14.69
C ARG A 63 -9.71 3.66 -15.53
N LEU A 64 -9.60 4.82 -14.88
CA LEU A 64 -9.58 6.12 -15.57
C LEU A 64 -8.42 6.20 -16.57
N GLY A 65 -7.22 5.76 -16.18
CA GLY A 65 -6.06 5.76 -17.10
C GLY A 65 -6.15 4.76 -18.26
N GLN A 66 -7.09 3.81 -18.23
CA GLN A 66 -7.33 2.87 -19.34
C GLN A 66 -8.32 3.42 -20.37
N GLU A 67 -9.16 4.38 -20.00
CA GLU A 67 -10.16 4.98 -20.88
C GLU A 67 -9.54 5.98 -21.87
N ASP A 68 -8.33 6.49 -21.59
CA ASP A 68 -7.57 7.43 -22.43
C ASP A 68 -6.59 6.75 -23.43
N GLU A 69 -6.49 5.41 -23.47
CA GLU A 69 -5.62 4.72 -24.46
C GLU A 69 -6.40 4.50 -25.78
N PRO A 70 -6.09 5.24 -26.88
CA PRO A 70 -6.74 5.01 -28.18
C PRO A 70 -6.46 3.59 -28.67
N PRO A 71 -7.37 2.97 -29.47
CA PRO A 71 -7.21 1.59 -29.93
C PRO A 71 -5.84 1.43 -30.60
N ARG A 72 -4.98 0.59 -30.02
CA ARG A 72 -3.74 0.16 -30.66
C ARG A 72 -4.12 -0.66 -31.89
N ASP A 73 -4.06 -0.01 -33.04
CA ASP A 73 -4.07 -0.64 -34.35
C ASP A 73 -2.87 -1.59 -34.40
N LYS A 74 -3.15 -2.87 -34.63
CA LYS A 74 -2.16 -3.94 -34.72
C LYS A 74 -1.97 -4.19 -36.21
N PRO A 75 -0.72 -4.25 -36.71
CA PRO A 75 -0.46 -4.42 -38.14
C PRO A 75 -1.00 -5.75 -38.68
#